data_AF-A0A9D6KZV5-F1
#
_entry.id   AF-A0A9D6KZV5-F1
#
_cell.length_a   1.000
_cell.length_b   1.000
_cell.length_c   1.000
_cell.angle_alpha   90.00
_cell.angle_beta   90.00
_cell.angle_gamma   90.00
#
_symmetry.space_group_name_H-M   'P 1'
#
loop_
_entity.id
_entity.type
_entity.pdbx_description
1 polymer ?
#
loop_
_entity_poly.entity_id
_entity_poly.type
_entity_poly.pdbx_seq_one_letter_code
_entity_poly.pdbx_strand_id
1 'polypeptide(L)'
;MNGFLASMFAEMGARRRRMRAMFGDRGQALVEFLVLGGLLLGSLGLIVGEGMIRAAPWGIAVPFAFVIGFVAIEVRRQAELKANGDEAKIGSRFDWIALLWSFGCALLGVAAFVLAWTAQPHAAEHDDWQPPREAVDVDIAPR
;
A
#
# COMPACT_ATOMS: atom_id res chain seq x y z
N MET A 1 4.29 9.11 26.84
CA MET A 1 4.48 8.41 25.55
C MET A 1 5.26 7.10 25.70
N ASN A 2 6.27 6.98 26.58
CA ASN A 2 7.03 5.73 26.77
C ASN A 2 6.19 4.47 27.04
N GLY A 3 5.07 4.58 27.76
CA GLY A 3 4.19 3.43 28.02
C GLY A 3 3.44 2.90 26.79
N PHE A 4 3.08 3.77 25.84
CA PHE A 4 2.29 3.40 24.65
C PHE A 4 3.07 2.50 23.70
N LEU A 5 4.33 2.86 23.40
CA LEU A 5 5.16 2.07 22.48
C LEU A 5 5.52 0.72 23.11
N ALA A 6 5.86 0.69 24.40
CA ALA A 6 6.13 -0.55 25.12
C ALA A 6 4.91 -1.49 25.12
N SER A 7 3.71 -0.97 25.40
CA SER A 7 2.48 -1.78 25.35
C SER A 7 2.15 -2.24 23.93
N MET A 8 2.36 -1.38 22.92
CA MET A 8 2.16 -1.73 21.52
C MET A 8 3.09 -2.88 21.09
N PHE A 9 4.39 -2.81 21.39
CA PHE A 9 5.33 -3.87 21.03
C PHE A 9 5.06 -5.18 21.78
N ALA A 10 4.69 -5.10 23.06
CA ALA A 10 4.27 -6.27 23.83
C ALA A 10 3.03 -6.92 23.21
N GLU A 11 2.06 -6.10 22.80
CA GLU A 11 0.85 -6.55 22.12
C GLU A 11 1.14 -7.17 20.76
N MET A 12 2.06 -6.61 19.97
CA MET A 12 2.48 -7.20 18.70
C MET A 12 3.04 -8.62 18.90
N GLY A 13 3.86 -8.82 19.93
CA GLY A 13 4.37 -10.14 20.30
C GLY A 13 3.25 -11.09 20.75
N ALA A 14 2.28 -10.60 21.53
CA ALA A 14 1.14 -11.38 21.97
C ALA A 14 0.23 -11.78 20.80
N ARG A 15 -0.11 -10.83 19.92
CA ARG A 15 -0.87 -11.05 18.69
C ARG A 15 -0.20 -12.09 17.80
N ARG A 16 1.12 -12.02 17.64
CA ARG A 16 1.89 -13.01 16.87
C ARG A 16 1.72 -14.41 17.44
N ARG A 17 1.82 -14.58 18.77
CA ARG A 17 1.59 -15.87 19.44
C ARG A 17 0.15 -16.37 19.28
N ARG A 18 -0.84 -15.49 19.39
CA ARG A 18 -2.25 -15.83 19.19
C ARG A 18 -2.53 -16.24 17.74
N MET A 19 -1.99 -15.51 16.77
CA MET A 19 -2.10 -15.88 15.34
C MET A 19 -1.41 -17.21 15.04
N ARG A 20 -0.25 -17.48 15.66
CA ARG A 20 0.41 -18.79 15.58
C ARG A 20 -0.49 -19.92 16.08
N ALA A 21 -1.17 -19.69 17.20
CA ALA A 21 -2.10 -20.68 17.76
C ALA A 21 -3.33 -20.91 16.84
N MET A 22 -3.79 -19.87 16.13
CA MET A 22 -4.95 -19.97 15.22
C MET A 22 -4.62 -20.63 13.87
N PHE A 23 -3.50 -20.25 13.24
CA PHE A 23 -3.17 -20.67 11.86
C PHE A 23 -2.04 -21.71 11.78
N GLY A 24 -1.39 -22.00 12.90
CA GLY A 24 -0.14 -22.75 12.94
C GLY A 24 1.04 -21.97 12.34
N ASP A 25 2.22 -22.57 12.46
CA ASP A 25 3.49 -21.94 12.02
C ASP A 25 3.50 -21.61 10.53
N ARG A 26 3.00 -22.54 9.70
CA ARG A 26 2.97 -22.38 8.24
C ARG A 26 1.95 -21.33 7.80
N GLY A 27 0.77 -21.32 8.42
CA GLY A 27 -0.29 -20.36 8.09
C GLY A 27 0.11 -18.95 8.47
N GLN A 28 0.73 -18.77 9.64
CA GLN A 28 1.26 -17.46 10.03
C GLN A 28 2.37 -16.97 9.09
N ALA A 29 3.29 -17.84 8.67
CA ALA A 29 4.34 -17.47 7.73
C ALA A 29 3.77 -17.05 6.36
N LEU A 30 2.74 -17.75 5.87
CA LEU A 30 2.04 -17.36 4.63
C LEU A 30 1.34 -16.01 4.76
N VAL A 31 0.66 -15.76 5.88
CA VAL A 31 0.01 -14.46 6.14
C VAL A 31 1.03 -13.33 6.18
N GLU A 32 2.11 -13.50 6.95
CA GLU A 32 3.19 -12.50 7.04
C GLU A 32 3.81 -12.27 5.65
N PHE A 33 4.06 -13.33 4.88
CA PHE A 33 4.59 -13.23 3.53
C PHE A 33 3.65 -12.50 2.57
N LEU A 34 2.35 -12.79 2.59
CA LEU A 34 1.37 -12.13 1.71
C LEU A 34 1.23 -10.64 2.03
N VAL A 35 1.20 -10.29 3.32
CA VAL A 35 1.11 -8.89 3.74
C VAL A 35 2.36 -8.12 3.35
N LEU A 36 3.54 -8.64 3.69
CA LEU A 36 4.81 -7.98 3.39
C LEU A 36 5.08 -7.94 1.88
N GLY A 37 4.77 -9.01 1.17
CA GLY A 37 4.88 -9.09 -0.28
C GLY A 37 3.98 -8.06 -0.98
N GLY A 38 2.72 -7.93 -0.56
CA GLY A 38 1.81 -6.95 -1.13
C GLY A 38 2.23 -5.50 -0.87
N LEU A 39 2.72 -5.21 0.34
CA LEU A 39 3.28 -3.90 0.69
C LEU A 39 4.56 -3.59 -0.09
N LEU A 40 5.44 -4.58 -0.25
CA LEU A 40 6.66 -4.46 -1.04
C LEU A 40 6.34 -4.19 -2.51
N LEU A 41 5.41 -4.93 -3.10
CA LEU A 41 4.96 -4.71 -4.48
C LEU A 41 4.37 -3.31 -4.67
N GLY A 42 3.54 -2.85 -3.73
CA GLY A 42 3.04 -1.48 -3.74
C GLY A 42 4.17 -0.43 -3.65
N SER A 43 5.21 -0.73 -2.85
CA SER A 43 6.38 0.14 -2.71
C SER A 43 7.30 0.12 -3.94
N LEU A 44 7.40 -1.00 -4.66
CA LEU A 44 8.15 -1.09 -5.91
C LEU A 44 7.55 -0.22 -7.02
N GLY A 45 6.24 0.06 -6.95
CA GLY A 45 5.59 1.06 -7.81
C GLY A 45 6.26 2.44 -7.77
N LEU A 46 7.05 2.75 -6.72
CA LEU A 46 7.81 4.00 -6.59
C LEU A 46 9.05 4.06 -7.49
N ILE A 47 9.57 2.91 -7.90
CA ILE A 47 10.90 2.80 -8.54
C ILE A 47 10.78 2.43 -10.03
N VAL A 48 9.69 1.78 -10.44
CA VAL A 48 9.64 1.04 -11.72
C VAL A 48 9.23 1.89 -12.95
N GLY A 49 8.92 3.18 -12.80
CA GLY A 49 8.92 4.11 -13.95
C GLY A 49 7.94 5.28 -13.87
N GLU A 50 8.21 6.35 -14.64
CA GLU A 50 7.43 7.59 -14.64
C GLU A 50 5.95 7.39 -15.03
N GLY A 51 5.65 6.40 -15.89
CA GLY A 51 4.27 6.05 -16.27
C GLY A 51 3.45 5.41 -15.15
N MET A 52 4.10 4.75 -14.18
CA MET A 52 3.44 4.01 -13.12
C MET A 52 2.82 4.93 -12.05
N ILE A 53 3.48 6.05 -11.71
CA ILE A 53 2.96 7.03 -10.76
C ILE A 53 1.65 7.65 -11.28
N ARG A 54 1.54 7.88 -12.60
CA ARG A 54 0.32 8.39 -13.21
C ARG A 54 -0.82 7.37 -13.20
N ALA A 55 -0.52 6.09 -13.40
CA ALA A 55 -1.52 5.02 -13.46
C ALA A 55 -2.09 4.65 -12.08
N ALA A 56 -1.28 4.63 -11.03
CA ALA A 56 -1.71 4.27 -9.68
C ALA A 56 -1.07 5.20 -8.62
N PRO A 57 -1.42 6.50 -8.59
CA PRO A 57 -0.81 7.48 -7.72
C PRO A 57 -1.04 7.19 -6.22
N TRP A 58 -2.07 6.41 -5.88
CA TRP A 58 -2.33 6.01 -4.49
C TRP A 58 -1.40 4.90 -4.00
N GLY A 59 -0.70 4.19 -4.89
CA GLY A 59 0.22 3.10 -4.50
C GLY A 59 1.27 3.55 -3.48
N ILE A 60 1.78 4.78 -3.64
CA ILE A 60 2.72 5.41 -2.70
C ILE A 60 2.14 5.59 -1.30
N ALA A 61 0.84 5.81 -1.19
CA ALA A 61 0.18 6.09 0.07
C ALA A 61 -0.07 4.81 0.87
N VAL A 62 -0.02 3.63 0.25
CA VAL A 62 -0.39 2.36 0.88
C VAL A 62 0.48 2.01 2.09
N PRO A 63 1.84 2.10 2.05
CA PRO A 63 2.66 1.83 3.24
C PRO A 63 2.38 2.80 4.40
N PHE A 64 2.12 4.08 4.09
CA PHE A 64 1.77 5.08 5.09
C PHE A 64 0.40 4.81 5.70
N ALA A 65 -0.60 4.48 4.87
CA ALA A 65 -1.93 4.09 5.33
C ALA A 65 -1.84 2.84 6.22
N PHE A 66 -1.02 1.86 5.87
CA PHE A 66 -0.77 0.68 6.69
C PHE A 66 -0.28 1.07 8.09
N VAL A 67 0.79 1.87 8.19
CA VAL A 67 1.37 2.30 9.47
C VAL A 67 0.37 3.13 10.29
N ILE A 68 -0.24 4.15 9.67
CA ILE A 68 -1.18 5.06 10.35
C ILE A 68 -2.39 4.27 10.87
N GLY A 69 -2.97 3.41 10.04
CA GLY A 69 -4.11 2.59 10.42
C GLY A 69 -3.74 1.60 11.54
N PHE A 70 -2.57 0.98 11.47
CA PHE A 70 -2.10 0.09 12.54
C PHE A 70 -1.97 0.82 13.88
N VAL A 71 -1.38 2.03 13.87
CA VAL A 71 -1.28 2.87 15.07
C VAL A 71 -2.66 3.28 15.58
N ALA A 72 -3.57 3.70 14.69
CA ALA A 72 -4.92 4.09 15.06
C ALA A 72 -5.71 2.93 15.68
N ILE A 73 -5.58 1.71 15.14
CA ILE A 73 -6.16 0.49 15.70
C ILE A 73 -5.64 0.25 17.11
N GLU A 74 -4.34 0.41 17.35
CA GLU A 74 -3.75 0.23 18.68
C GLU A 74 -4.18 1.31 19.67
N VAL A 75 -4.25 2.58 19.25
CA VAL A 75 -4.77 3.67 20.08
C VAL A 75 -6.20 3.37 20.51
N ARG A 76 -7.05 2.90 19.59
CA ARG A 76 -8.45 2.53 19.90
C ARG A 76 -8.52 1.34 20.85
N ARG A 77 -7.68 0.31 20.66
CA ARG A 77 -7.61 -0.84 21.56
C ARG A 77 -7.26 -0.42 22.98
N GLN A 78 -6.24 0.41 23.15
CA GLN A 78 -5.83 0.89 24.47
C GLN A 78 -6.88 1.80 25.11
N ALA A 79 -7.61 2.60 24.33
CA ALA A 79 -8.72 3.40 24.85
C ALA A 79 -9.85 2.51 25.40
N GLU A 80 -10.18 1.41 24.72
CA GLU A 80 -11.20 0.48 25.17
C GLU A 80 -10.77 -0.34 26.40
N LEU A 81 -9.50 -0.71 26.50
CA LEU A 81 -8.97 -1.36 27.72
C LEU A 81 -9.02 -0.43 28.93
N LYS A 82 -8.71 0.86 28.75
CA LYS A 82 -8.83 1.86 29.82
C LYS A 82 -10.27 2.07 30.30
N ALA A 83 -11.26 1.74 29.47
CA ALA A 83 -12.67 1.79 29.83
C ALA A 83 -13.14 0.53 30.59
N ASN A 84 -12.22 -0.29 31.13
CA ASN A 84 -12.49 -1.56 31.81
C ASN A 84 -13.24 -2.58 30.94
N GLY A 85 -13.00 -2.58 29.63
CA GLY A 85 -13.54 -3.60 28.74
C GLY A 85 -12.87 -4.96 28.94
N ASP A 86 -13.57 -6.03 28.54
CA ASP A 86 -13.06 -7.41 28.57
C ASP A 86 -11.83 -7.56 27.67
N GLU A 87 -10.68 -7.81 28.30
CA GLU A 87 -9.38 -7.90 27.64
C GLU A 87 -9.32 -9.01 26.59
N ALA A 88 -9.93 -10.17 26.85
CA ALA A 88 -9.91 -11.30 25.92
C ALA A 88 -10.75 -11.01 24.68
N LYS A 89 -11.94 -10.42 24.88
CA LYS A 89 -12.84 -10.04 23.78
C LYS A 89 -12.27 -8.90 22.94
N ILE A 90 -11.69 -7.89 23.59
CA ILE A 90 -11.01 -6.77 22.94
C ILE A 90 -9.82 -7.29 22.13
N GLY A 91 -8.97 -8.14 22.73
CA GLY A 91 -7.80 -8.72 22.07
C GLY A 91 -8.18 -9.44 20.77
N SER A 92 -9.11 -10.40 20.84
CA SER A 92 -9.56 -11.17 19.66
C SER A 92 -10.13 -10.26 18.55
N ARG A 93 -10.99 -9.31 18.91
CA ARG A 93 -11.60 -8.41 17.93
C ARG A 93 -10.55 -7.52 17.24
N PHE A 94 -9.64 -6.92 18.02
CA PHE A 94 -8.61 -6.04 17.46
C PHE A 94 -7.53 -6.80 16.69
N ASP A 95 -7.31 -8.08 16.99
CA ASP A 95 -6.47 -8.96 16.17
C ASP A 95 -7.06 -9.14 14.77
N TRP A 96 -8.37 -9.41 14.68
CA TRP A 96 -9.06 -9.52 13.38
C TRP A 96 -9.09 -8.19 12.63
N ILE A 97 -9.33 -7.07 13.32
CA ILE A 97 -9.30 -5.74 12.70
C ILE A 97 -7.91 -5.45 12.13
N ALA A 98 -6.86 -5.69 12.90
CA ALA A 98 -5.48 -5.49 12.45
C ALA A 98 -5.13 -6.40 11.27
N LEU A 99 -5.56 -7.66 11.30
CA LEU A 99 -5.34 -8.62 10.23
C LEU A 99 -6.03 -8.19 8.93
N LEU A 100 -7.33 -7.85 9.00
CA LEU A 100 -8.12 -7.39 7.86
C LEU A 100 -7.57 -6.09 7.28
N TRP A 101 -7.17 -5.15 8.14
CA TRP A 101 -6.52 -3.90 7.71
C TRP A 101 -5.21 -4.18 6.95
N SER A 102 -4.39 -5.07 7.51
CA SER A 102 -3.10 -5.46 6.92
C SER A 102 -3.30 -6.12 5.55
N PHE A 103 -4.25 -7.05 5.45
CA PHE A 103 -4.61 -7.68 4.19
C PHE A 103 -5.19 -6.69 3.18
N GLY A 104 -6.07 -5.78 3.61
CA GLY A 104 -6.61 -4.72 2.76
C GLY A 104 -5.52 -3.83 2.17
N CYS A 105 -4.55 -3.41 2.99
CA CYS A 105 -3.40 -2.64 2.53
C CYS A 105 -2.54 -3.45 1.54
N ALA A 106 -2.27 -4.73 1.84
CA ALA A 106 -1.51 -5.60 0.94
C ALA A 106 -2.20 -5.76 -0.42
N LEU A 107 -3.52 -5.98 -0.44
CA LEU A 107 -4.31 -6.08 -1.66
C LEU A 107 -4.29 -4.77 -2.46
N LEU A 108 -4.40 -3.62 -1.79
CA LEU A 108 -4.27 -2.31 -2.44
C LEU A 108 -2.87 -2.11 -3.05
N GLY A 109 -1.82 -2.57 -2.37
CA GLY A 109 -0.45 -2.54 -2.89
C GLY A 109 -0.29 -3.39 -4.15
N VAL A 110 -0.81 -4.62 -4.13
CA VAL A 110 -0.83 -5.50 -5.31
C VAL A 110 -1.65 -4.89 -6.44
N ALA A 111 -2.83 -4.34 -6.16
CA ALA A 111 -3.68 -3.72 -7.17
C ALA A 111 -2.99 -2.51 -7.82
N ALA A 112 -2.33 -1.66 -7.03
CA ALA A 112 -1.54 -0.55 -7.54
C ALA A 112 -0.42 -1.05 -8.46
N PHE A 113 0.31 -2.09 -8.05
CA PHE A 113 1.36 -2.70 -8.86
C PHE A 113 0.82 -3.26 -10.18
N VAL A 114 -0.27 -4.04 -10.14
CA VAL A 114 -0.86 -4.64 -11.35
C VAL A 114 -1.32 -3.55 -12.32
N LEU A 115 -2.08 -2.56 -11.84
CA LEU A 115 -2.56 -1.46 -12.69
C LEU A 115 -1.40 -0.71 -13.35
N ALA A 116 -0.37 -0.41 -12.56
CA ALA A 116 0.80 0.29 -13.04
C ALA A 116 1.64 -0.57 -14.02
N TRP A 117 1.73 -1.88 -13.81
CA TRP A 117 2.41 -2.81 -14.72
C TRP A 117 1.67 -3.01 -16.04
N THR A 118 0.34 -3.01 -16.01
CA THR A 118 -0.51 -3.16 -17.19
C THR A 118 -0.78 -1.86 -17.94
N ALA A 119 -0.41 -0.72 -17.36
CA ALA A 119 -0.59 0.58 -18.01
C ALA A 119 0.30 0.65 -19.25
N GLN A 120 -0.30 0.92 -20.41
CA GLN A 120 0.48 1.20 -21.61
C GLN A 120 1.34 2.45 -21.37
N PRO A 121 2.64 2.43 -21.75
CA PRO A 121 3.42 3.66 -21.77
C PRO A 121 2.68 4.62 -22.71
N HIS A 122 2.23 5.74 -22.16
CA HIS A 122 1.70 6.80 -23.00
C HIS A 122 2.83 7.18 -23.95
N ALA A 123 2.54 7.21 -25.26
CA ALA A 123 3.48 7.79 -26.20
C ALA A 123 3.87 9.15 -25.64
N ALA A 124 5.17 9.41 -25.51
CA ALA A 124 5.61 10.76 -25.23
C ALA A 124 4.93 11.64 -26.29
N GLU A 125 4.24 12.70 -25.86
CA GLU A 125 3.87 13.77 -26.76
C GLU A 125 5.21 14.31 -27.28
N HIS A 126 5.67 13.75 -28.39
CA HIS A 126 6.67 14.40 -29.18
C HIS A 126 6.00 15.68 -29.63
N ASP A 127 6.52 16.80 -29.14
CA ASP A 127 6.25 18.12 -29.68
C ASP A 127 6.87 18.12 -31.09
N ASP A 128 6.25 17.33 -31.98
CA ASP A 128 6.58 17.25 -33.39
C ASP A 128 6.18 18.60 -33.95
N TRP A 129 7.11 19.56 -33.86
CA TRP A 129 6.95 20.86 -34.46
C TRP A 129 6.55 20.65 -35.92
N GLN A 130 5.28 20.93 -36.24
CA GLN A 130 4.81 20.94 -37.61
C GLN A 130 5.03 22.36 -38.13
N PRO A 131 5.83 22.57 -39.20
CA PRO A 131 5.95 23.88 -39.79
C PRO A 131 4.57 24.42 -40.16
N PRO A 132 4.27 25.70 -39.89
CA PRO A 132 3.05 26.33 -40.39
C PRO A 132 2.96 26.11 -41.91
N ARG A 133 1.77 25.74 -42.42
CA ARG A 133 1.57 25.43 -43.84
C ARG A 133 1.99 26.56 -44.79
N GLU A 134 2.06 27.79 -44.29
CA GLU A 134 2.50 28.98 -45.01
C GLU A 134 4.04 29.04 -45.24
N ALA A 135 4.84 28.19 -44.58
CA ALA A 135 6.29 28.18 -44.70
C ALA A 135 6.84 27.35 -45.88
N VAL A 136 5.99 26.65 -46.63
CA VAL A 136 6.37 25.82 -47.78
C VAL A 136 5.58 26.24 -49.01
N ASP A 137 5.77 27.48 -49.45
CA ASP A 137 5.35 27.93 -50.78
C ASP A 137 6.57 27.84 -51.70
N VAL A 138 6.89 26.63 -52.17
CA VAL A 138 7.96 26.42 -53.14
C VAL A 138 7.35 26.33 -54.53
N ASP A 139 6.92 27.49 -55.03
CA ASP A 139 6.49 27.66 -56.41
C ASP A 139 7.73 27.70 -57.31
N ILE A 140 8.37 26.53 -57.50
CA ILE A 140 9.43 26.36 -58.51
C ILE A 140 8.76 26.22 -59.87
N ALA A 141 8.35 27.35 -60.45
CA ALA A 141 8.01 27.39 -61.86
C ALA A 141 9.27 27.08 -62.70
N PRO A 142 9.23 26.09 -63.62
CA PRO A 142 10.37 25.83 -64.50
C PRO A 142 10.56 27.02 -65.46
N ARG A 143 11.80 27.51 -65.57
CA ARG A 143 12.23 28.44 -66.62
C ARG A 143 12.63 27.69 -67.86
#